data_AF-A0A3G1DH38-F1
#
_entry.id   AF-A0A3G1DH38-F1
#
_cell.length_a   1.000
_cell.length_b   1.000
_cell.length_c   1.000
_cell.angle_alpha   90.00
_cell.angle_beta   90.00
_cell.angle_gamma   90.00
#
_symmetry.space_group_name_H-M   'P 1'
#
loop_
_entity.id
_entity.type
_entity.pdbx_description
1 polymer ?
#
loop_
_entity_poly.entity_id
_entity_poly.type
_entity_poly.pdbx_seq_one_letter_code
_entity_poly.pdbx_strand_id
1 'polypeptide(L)'
;MSIALVLSEGSGTIFENKNRTSDAAPVMVGYMEFPLNKERNQKLKLEVAVWVKQKQGTNDKFYSLSVGGINASLFKEADKKEKGPDYAGSFGFNHEMRIAGWRKEGVDGGAPFISLSVSPKVKPASQQMPSADAATPNSQTPNGAVDTGDPMFAF
;
A
#
# COMPACT_ATOMS: atom_id res chain seq x y z
N MET A 1 -3.29 17.57 -24.04
CA MET A 1 -3.08 16.14 -24.32
C MET A 1 -2.56 15.50 -23.04
N SER A 2 -3.10 14.36 -22.62
CA SER A 2 -2.69 13.65 -21.40
C SER A 2 -2.38 12.19 -21.71
N ILE A 3 -1.53 11.58 -20.89
CA ILE A 3 -1.21 10.15 -20.95
C ILE A 3 -1.61 9.56 -19.60
N ALA A 4 -2.35 8.44 -19.63
CA ALA A 4 -2.70 7.66 -18.44
C ALA A 4 -1.91 6.35 -18.45
N LEU A 5 -1.26 6.03 -17.32
CA LEU A 5 -0.54 4.77 -17.13
C LEU A 5 -1.22 3.99 -16.00
N VAL A 6 -1.45 2.70 -16.24
CA VAL A 6 -2.01 1.77 -15.24
C VAL A 6 -0.88 0.87 -14.73
N LEU A 7 -0.60 0.94 -13.43
CA LEU A 7 0.43 0.13 -12.79
C LEU A 7 -0.24 -1.01 -12.01
N SER A 8 -0.15 -2.24 -12.52
CA SER A 8 -0.83 -3.41 -11.93
C SER A 8 0.10 -4.32 -11.13
N GLU A 9 1.34 -4.45 -11.56
CA GLU A 9 2.38 -5.21 -10.86
C GLU A 9 3.75 -4.61 -11.17
N GLY A 10 4.71 -4.83 -10.28
CA GLY A 10 6.06 -4.34 -10.48
C GLY A 10 7.08 -5.15 -9.72
N SER A 11 8.33 -5.06 -10.17
CA SER A 11 9.46 -5.68 -9.48
C SER A 11 10.61 -4.68 -9.41
N GLY A 12 11.44 -4.77 -8.38
CA GLY A 12 12.50 -3.81 -8.20
C GLY A 12 13.64 -4.36 -7.37
N THR A 13 14.66 -3.54 -7.22
CA THR A 13 15.79 -3.86 -6.36
C THR A 13 16.32 -2.58 -5.75
N ILE A 14 16.60 -2.61 -4.46
CA ILE A 14 17.26 -1.53 -3.73
C ILE A 14 18.54 -2.05 -3.07
N PHE A 15 19.55 -1.19 -3.05
CA PHE A 15 20.89 -1.45 -2.54
C PHE A 15 21.26 -0.41 -1.51
N GLU A 16 22.16 -0.75 -0.59
CA GLU A 16 22.76 0.23 0.31
C GLU A 16 23.35 1.41 -0.47
N ASN A 17 23.05 2.63 -0.04
CA ASN A 17 23.62 3.83 -0.63
C ASN A 17 25.04 4.05 -0.08
N LYS A 18 26.04 3.55 -0.80
CA LYS A 18 27.46 3.72 -0.44
C LYS A 18 27.97 5.16 -0.53
N ASN A 19 27.25 6.03 -1.24
CA ASN A 19 27.63 7.44 -1.45
C ASN A 19 26.86 8.37 -0.50
N ARG A 20 26.46 7.88 0.67
CA ARG A 20 25.70 8.67 1.64
C ARG A 20 26.58 9.78 2.23
N THR A 21 26.25 11.03 1.91
CA THR A 21 27.02 12.21 2.33
C THR A 21 26.43 12.95 3.53
N SER A 22 25.19 12.64 3.93
CA SER A 22 24.52 13.27 5.07
C SER A 22 23.41 12.39 5.64
N ASP A 23 22.87 12.79 6.80
CA ASP A 23 21.74 12.08 7.39
C ASP A 23 20.43 12.24 6.63
N ALA A 24 20.30 13.31 5.84
CA ALA A 24 19.16 13.53 4.95
C ALA A 24 19.23 12.67 3.67
N ALA A 25 20.41 12.18 3.30
CA ALA A 25 20.57 11.33 2.11
C ALA A 25 19.91 9.95 2.33
N PRO A 26 19.33 9.35 1.27
CA PRO A 26 18.70 8.05 1.36
C PRO A 26 19.69 6.97 1.80
N VAL A 27 19.25 6.05 2.64
CA VAL A 27 20.04 4.91 3.12
C VAL A 27 20.15 3.81 2.08
N MET A 28 19.18 3.71 1.18
CA MET A 28 19.20 2.78 0.05
C MET A 28 18.67 3.48 -1.20
N VAL A 29 19.20 3.07 -2.34
CA VAL A 29 18.77 3.54 -3.66
C VAL A 29 18.59 2.35 -4.60
N GLY A 30 17.80 2.52 -5.64
CA GLY A 30 17.57 1.45 -6.60
C GLY A 30 16.52 1.82 -7.63
N TYR A 31 15.78 0.81 -8.08
CA TYR A 31 14.78 1.00 -9.11
C TYR A 31 13.60 0.04 -8.94
N MET A 32 12.48 0.41 -9.57
CA MET A 32 11.33 -0.44 -9.79
C MET A 32 10.93 -0.40 -11.27
N GLU A 33 10.58 -1.55 -11.81
CA GLU A 33 10.07 -1.73 -13.16
C GLU A 33 8.61 -2.17 -13.11
N PHE A 34 7.78 -1.48 -13.89
CA PHE A 34 6.37 -1.81 -14.09
C PHE A 34 6.14 -2.14 -15.57
N PRO A 35 5.69 -3.36 -15.90
CA PRO A 35 5.29 -3.68 -17.26
C PRO A 35 4.11 -2.80 -17.69
N LEU A 36 4.26 -2.08 -18.79
CA LEU A 36 3.18 -1.29 -19.40
C LEU A 36 2.48 -2.08 -20.50
N ASN A 37 3.26 -2.85 -21.28
CA ASN A 37 2.75 -3.75 -22.30
C ASN A 37 3.65 -5.00 -22.33
N LYS A 38 3.08 -6.14 -21.94
CA LYS A 38 3.80 -7.43 -21.87
C LYS A 38 4.16 -7.97 -23.24
N GLU A 39 3.28 -7.84 -24.23
CA GLU A 39 3.50 -8.33 -25.61
C GLU A 39 4.64 -7.59 -26.30
N ARG A 40 4.80 -6.30 -26.00
CA ARG A 40 5.84 -5.44 -26.56
C ARG A 40 7.06 -5.27 -25.66
N ASN A 41 7.09 -5.98 -24.52
CA ASN A 41 8.13 -5.86 -23.49
C ASN A 41 8.43 -4.40 -23.08
N GLN A 42 7.41 -3.54 -23.09
CA GLN A 42 7.55 -2.14 -22.68
C GLN A 42 7.41 -2.04 -21.17
N LYS A 43 8.36 -1.35 -20.53
CA LYS A 43 8.41 -1.20 -19.08
C LYS A 43 8.64 0.26 -18.70
N LEU A 44 7.97 0.70 -17.64
CA LEU A 44 8.29 1.94 -16.95
C LEU A 44 9.29 1.63 -15.84
N LYS A 45 10.48 2.21 -15.92
CA LYS A 45 11.49 2.12 -14.86
C LYS A 45 11.50 3.41 -14.05
N LEU A 46 11.26 3.30 -12.75
CA LEU A 46 11.26 4.41 -11.81
C LEU A 46 12.42 4.23 -10.82
N GLU A 47 13.10 5.34 -10.50
CA GLU A 47 14.11 5.35 -9.45
C GLU A 47 13.48 5.21 -8.07
N VAL A 48 14.20 4.55 -7.17
CA VAL A 48 13.77 4.35 -5.79
C VAL A 48 14.79 4.96 -4.85
N ALA A 49 14.32 5.76 -3.91
CA ALA A 49 15.11 6.25 -2.79
C ALA A 49 14.44 5.86 -1.47
N VAL A 50 15.24 5.46 -0.48
CA VAL A 50 14.74 4.91 0.78
C VAL A 50 15.37 5.61 1.97
N TRP A 51 14.54 5.94 2.97
CA TRP A 51 14.96 6.48 4.26
C TRP A 51 14.46 5.58 5.38
N VAL A 52 15.13 5.63 6.53
CA VAL A 52 14.61 5.03 7.76
C VAL A 52 13.81 6.07 8.50
N LYS A 53 12.56 5.75 8.85
CA LYS A 53 11.70 6.56 9.70
C LYS A 53 11.28 5.77 10.93
N GLN A 54 10.86 6.46 11.96
CA GLN A 54 10.30 5.89 13.17
C GLN A 54 8.80 6.14 13.19
N LYS A 55 8.00 5.13 13.53
CA LYS A 55 6.56 5.29 13.67
C LYS A 55 6.27 6.10 14.95
N GLN A 56 5.49 7.16 14.80
CA GLN A 56 5.18 8.08 15.90
C GLN A 56 4.58 7.34 17.09
N GLY A 57 5.09 7.63 18.29
CA GLY A 57 4.64 6.99 19.54
C GLY A 57 5.17 5.56 19.75
N THR A 58 6.07 5.06 18.90
CA THR A 58 6.70 3.74 19.05
C THR A 58 8.20 3.84 18.78
N ASN A 59 8.98 2.84 19.20
CA ASN A 59 10.40 2.71 18.80
C ASN A 59 10.58 1.94 17.47
N ASP A 60 9.48 1.63 16.78
CA ASP A 60 9.50 0.82 15.58
C ASP A 60 10.00 1.65 14.39
N LYS A 61 11.09 1.17 13.79
CA LYS A 61 11.66 1.73 12.57
C LYS A 61 11.08 1.03 11.34
N PHE A 62 10.87 1.81 10.30
CA PHE A 62 10.41 1.32 9.00
C PHE A 62 11.15 2.02 7.87
N TYR A 63 11.19 1.38 6.70
CA TYR A 63 11.70 1.98 5.49
C TYR A 63 10.59 2.79 4.81
N SER A 64 10.85 4.07 4.60
CA SER A 64 10.03 4.99 3.82
C SER A 64 10.64 5.11 2.43
N LEU A 65 9.91 4.72 1.39
CA LEU A 65 10.40 4.71 0.01
C LEU A 65 9.70 5.82 -0.79
N SER A 66 10.43 6.41 -1.72
CA SER A 66 9.90 7.19 -2.83
C SER A 66 10.27 6.48 -4.13
N VAL A 67 9.27 6.11 -4.93
CA VAL A 67 9.40 5.41 -6.20
C VAL A 67 8.93 6.33 -7.32
N GLY A 68 9.86 7.02 -7.99
CA GLY A 68 9.51 8.06 -8.96
C GLY A 68 8.59 9.15 -8.41
N GLY A 69 8.67 9.44 -7.10
CA GLY A 69 7.78 10.38 -6.40
C GLY A 69 6.53 9.74 -5.76
N ILE A 70 6.26 8.47 -6.00
CA ILE A 70 5.15 7.74 -5.36
C ILE A 70 5.63 7.17 -4.02
N ASN A 71 4.91 7.48 -2.95
CA ASN A 71 5.24 7.00 -1.62
C ASN A 71 5.01 5.48 -1.46
N ALA A 72 5.92 4.83 -0.75
CA ALA A 72 5.78 3.45 -0.28
C ALA A 72 6.35 3.29 1.13
N SER A 73 5.96 2.22 1.80
CA SER A 73 6.48 1.86 3.12
C SER A 73 6.78 0.36 3.19
N LEU A 74 7.84 0.01 3.90
CA LEU A 74 8.25 -1.36 4.20
C LEU A 74 8.55 -1.48 5.69
N PHE A 75 7.86 -2.43 6.33
CA PHE A 75 8.03 -2.80 7.72
C PHE A 75 8.68 -4.17 7.77
N LYS A 76 9.57 -4.40 8.75
CA LYS A 76 10.14 -5.72 8.96
C LYS A 76 9.04 -6.67 9.42
N GLU A 77 8.89 -7.80 8.76
CA GLU A 77 7.92 -8.82 9.14
C GLU A 77 8.37 -9.51 10.43
N ALA A 78 7.51 -9.49 11.46
CA ALA A 78 7.77 -10.18 12.72
C ALA A 78 7.59 -11.70 12.56
N ASP A 79 6.52 -12.11 11.88
CA ASP A 79 6.12 -13.51 11.69
C ASP A 79 6.49 -14.00 10.28
N LYS A 80 7.78 -13.91 9.94
CA LYS A 80 8.27 -14.34 8.63
C LYS A 80 8.04 -15.84 8.45
N LYS A 81 7.21 -16.21 7.46
CA LYS A 81 7.11 -17.58 6.94
C LYS A 81 8.41 -17.96 6.23
N GLU A 82 8.75 -19.25 6.17
CA GLU A 82 10.03 -19.77 5.63
C GLU A 82 10.42 -19.19 4.25
N LYS A 83 9.44 -18.98 3.35
CA LYS A 83 9.62 -18.34 2.02
C LYS A 83 8.95 -16.97 1.89
N GLY A 84 8.47 -16.42 3.00
CA GLY A 84 7.81 -15.12 3.06
C GLY A 84 8.80 -13.97 2.89
N PRO A 85 8.29 -12.75 2.61
CA PRO A 85 9.13 -11.57 2.55
C PRO A 85 9.71 -11.22 3.91
N ASP A 86 10.91 -10.64 3.92
CA ASP A 86 11.54 -10.05 5.11
C ASP A 86 10.87 -8.72 5.50
N TYR A 87 10.31 -8.05 4.49
CA TYR A 87 9.64 -6.77 4.65
C TYR A 87 8.32 -6.76 3.90
N ALA A 88 7.28 -6.19 4.49
CA ALA A 88 6.03 -5.94 3.78
C ALA A 88 5.49 -4.55 4.07
N GLY A 89 4.66 -4.05 3.18
CA GLY A 89 3.94 -2.81 3.40
C GLY A 89 3.09 -2.43 2.22
N SER A 90 3.00 -1.13 1.95
CA SER A 90 2.09 -0.57 0.96
C SER A 90 2.78 0.33 -0.03
N PHE A 91 2.25 0.36 -1.25
CA PHE A 91 2.67 1.22 -2.35
C PHE A 91 1.46 1.94 -2.96
N GLY A 92 1.66 3.19 -3.40
CA GLY A 92 0.65 4.00 -4.08
C GLY A 92 0.05 5.09 -3.20
N PHE A 93 -0.55 6.10 -3.85
CA PHE A 93 -1.08 7.31 -3.18
C PHE A 93 -2.10 6.99 -2.08
N ASN A 94 -2.98 6.01 -2.31
CA ASN A 94 -3.95 5.54 -1.32
C ASN A 94 -3.58 4.16 -0.75
N HIS A 95 -2.30 3.77 -0.84
CA HIS A 95 -1.82 2.49 -0.33
C HIS A 95 -2.56 1.28 -0.95
N GLU A 96 -2.94 1.37 -2.22
CA GLU A 96 -3.80 0.38 -2.91
C GLU A 96 -3.06 -0.92 -3.25
N MET A 97 -1.74 -0.84 -3.33
CA MET A 97 -0.88 -1.95 -3.71
C MET A 97 -0.12 -2.45 -2.47
N ARG A 98 0.16 -3.75 -2.44
CA ARG A 98 1.10 -4.36 -1.51
C ARG A 98 2.50 -4.26 -2.10
N ILE A 99 3.47 -3.91 -1.26
CA ILE A 99 4.89 -4.07 -1.58
C ILE A 99 5.49 -5.10 -0.62
N ALA A 100 6.36 -5.95 -1.15
CA ALA A 100 7.07 -6.99 -0.42
C ALA A 100 8.55 -6.94 -0.77
N GLY A 101 9.40 -7.16 0.24
CA GLY A 101 10.85 -7.10 0.12
C GLY A 101 11.50 -8.37 0.66
N TRP A 102 12.43 -8.94 -0.10
CA TRP A 102 13.27 -10.07 0.31
C TRP A 102 14.71 -9.62 0.35
N ARG A 103 15.35 -9.75 1.50
CA ARG A 103 16.80 -9.54 1.61
C ARG A 103 17.49 -10.73 0.95
N LYS A 104 18.37 -10.44 0.00
CA LYS A 104 19.16 -11.43 -0.71
C LYS A 104 20.62 -11.09 -0.57
N GLU A 105 21.44 -12.12 -0.46
CA GLU A 105 22.88 -11.98 -0.64
C GLU A 105 23.17 -11.64 -2.11
N GLY A 106 24.24 -10.89 -2.35
CA GLY A 106 24.69 -10.63 -3.71
C GLY A 106 25.24 -11.91 -4.36
N VAL A 107 25.08 -12.00 -5.67
CA VAL A 107 25.68 -13.08 -6.47
C VAL A 107 27.19 -12.83 -6.57
N ASP A 108 28.00 -13.89 -6.50
CA ASP A 108 29.46 -13.84 -6.65
C ASP A 108 30.18 -12.84 -5.73
N GLY A 109 29.73 -12.75 -4.47
CA GLY A 109 30.30 -11.81 -3.49
C GLY A 109 29.83 -10.37 -3.64
N GLY A 110 28.81 -10.13 -4.47
CA GLY A 110 28.13 -8.85 -4.56
C GLY A 110 27.54 -8.38 -3.22
N ALA A 111 27.31 -7.08 -3.09
CA ALA A 111 26.68 -6.52 -1.89
C ALA A 111 25.25 -7.06 -1.72
N PRO A 112 24.80 -7.30 -0.47
CA PRO A 112 23.43 -7.71 -0.21
C PRO A 112 22.45 -6.62 -0.68
N PHE A 113 21.26 -7.04 -1.08
CA PHE A 113 20.23 -6.18 -1.63
C PHE A 113 18.84 -6.61 -1.18
N ILE A 114 17.85 -5.73 -1.35
CA ILE A 114 16.44 -6.08 -1.15
C ILE A 114 15.75 -6.14 -2.50
N SER A 115 15.28 -7.33 -2.85
CA SER A 115 14.42 -7.58 -4.01
C SER A 115 13.00 -7.15 -3.66
N LEU A 116 12.39 -6.32 -4.51
CA LEU A 116 11.04 -5.79 -4.31
C LEU A 116 10.04 -6.45 -5.26
N SER A 117 8.82 -6.67 -4.78
CA SER A 117 7.66 -7.04 -5.58
C SER A 117 6.48 -6.18 -5.18
N VAL A 118 5.72 -5.71 -6.16
CA VAL A 118 4.50 -4.94 -5.97
C VAL A 118 3.36 -5.64 -6.67
N SER A 119 2.26 -5.83 -5.94
CA SER A 119 1.04 -6.47 -6.42
C SER A 119 -0.19 -5.73 -5.90
N PRO A 120 -1.37 -5.90 -6.52
CA PRO A 120 -2.60 -5.35 -5.98
C PRO A 120 -2.87 -5.91 -4.58
N LYS A 121 -3.45 -5.11 -3.69
CA LYS A 121 -4.03 -5.65 -2.45
C LYS A 121 -5.25 -6.48 -2.82
N VAL A 122 -5.19 -7.77 -2.55
CA VAL A 122 -6.38 -8.62 -2.63
C VAL A 122 -7.27 -8.21 -1.45
N LYS A 123 -8.37 -7.50 -1.73
CA LYS A 123 -9.43 -7.33 -0.72
C LYS A 123 -10.01 -8.74 -0.47
N PRO A 124 -10.06 -9.23 0.78
CA PRO A 124 -10.74 -10.49 1.04
C PRO A 124 -12.19 -10.38 0.56
N ALA A 125 -12.64 -11.33 -0.27
CA ALA A 125 -13.98 -11.38 -0.84
C ALA A 125 -15.07 -11.75 0.19
N SER A 126 -14.89 -11.37 1.46
CA SER A 126 -15.72 -11.85 2.57
C SER A 126 -15.81 -10.81 3.68
N GLN A 127 -16.25 -9.61 3.31
CA GLN A 127 -17.15 -8.86 4.16
C GLN A 127 -18.37 -8.56 3.29
N GLN A 128 -19.33 -9.48 3.29
CA GLN A 128 -20.72 -9.06 3.13
C GLN A 128 -20.90 -7.97 4.19
N MET A 129 -20.97 -6.72 3.76
CA MET A 129 -21.64 -5.70 4.55
C MET A 129 -23.01 -6.31 4.90
N PRO A 130 -23.43 -6.33 6.17
CA PRO A 130 -24.81 -6.67 6.48
C PRO A 130 -25.66 -5.74 5.63
N SER A 131 -26.42 -6.30 4.69
CA SER A 131 -27.41 -5.54 3.95
C SER A 131 -28.38 -4.99 4.99
N ALA A 132 -28.24 -3.71 5.31
CA ALA A 132 -29.31 -2.94 5.91
C ALA A 132 -30.37 -2.81 4.82
N ASP A 133 -31.23 -3.82 4.70
CA ASP A 133 -32.61 -3.70 4.24
C ASP A 133 -33.29 -5.08 4.22
N ALA A 134 -33.94 -5.39 5.34
CA ALA A 134 -35.11 -6.23 5.36
C ALA A 134 -36.12 -5.65 6.36
N ALA A 135 -36.46 -4.37 6.20
CA ALA A 135 -37.73 -3.85 6.70
C ALA A 135 -38.78 -4.13 5.62
N THR A 136 -39.41 -5.30 5.69
CA THR A 136 -40.61 -5.63 4.91
C THR A 136 -41.71 -4.59 5.14
N PRO A 137 -42.39 -4.10 4.09
CA PRO A 137 -43.52 -3.20 4.24
C PRO A 137 -44.73 -4.02 4.68
N ASN A 138 -45.12 -3.92 5.95
CA ASN A 138 -46.41 -4.44 6.38
C ASN A 138 -47.45 -3.33 6.27
N SER A 139 -48.17 -3.33 5.14
CA SER A 139 -49.38 -2.53 4.94
C SER A 139 -50.49 -3.09 5.82
N GLN A 140 -50.69 -2.52 7.01
CA GLN A 140 -51.94 -2.63 7.75
C GLN A 140 -52.49 -1.23 8.02
N THR A 141 -53.67 -1.00 7.44
CA THR A 141 -54.59 0.14 7.60
C THR A 141 -54.62 0.77 9.00
N PRO A 142 -54.46 2.10 9.13
CA PRO A 142 -54.87 2.82 10.33
C PRO A 142 -56.27 3.42 10.11
N ASN A 143 -57.24 2.84 10.83
CA ASN A 143 -58.51 3.51 11.10
C ASN A 143 -58.35 4.18 12.48
N GLY A 144 -58.40 5.51 12.54
CA GLY A 144 -58.53 6.24 13.81
C GLY A 144 -57.60 7.43 14.02
N ALA A 145 -58.22 8.61 14.02
CA ALA A 145 -57.87 9.84 14.74
C ALA A 145 -56.46 10.43 14.60
N VAL A 146 -56.39 11.52 13.83
CA VAL A 146 -55.33 12.53 13.90
C VAL A 146 -55.51 13.38 15.17
N ASP A 147 -54.47 13.49 15.99
CA ASP A 147 -54.35 14.51 17.03
C ASP A 147 -53.09 15.34 16.77
N THR A 148 -53.30 16.60 16.37
CA THR A 148 -52.28 17.60 16.08
C THR A 148 -51.90 18.32 17.36
N GLY A 149 -50.73 18.00 17.93
CA GLY A 149 -50.09 18.77 19.00
C GLY A 149 -48.70 19.24 18.59
N ASP A 150 -48.50 20.55 18.52
CA ASP A 150 -47.27 21.25 18.15
C ASP A 150 -46.05 20.91 19.04
N PRO A 151 -44.80 21.05 18.53
CA PRO A 151 -43.58 20.75 19.28
C PRO A 151 -43.16 21.91 20.20
N MET A 152 -42.94 21.65 21.50
CA MET A 152 -42.16 22.54 22.37
C MET A 152 -40.67 22.20 22.28
N PHE A 153 -39.87 23.15 21.80
CA PHE A 153 -38.42 23.17 21.97
C PHE A 153 -38.09 23.82 23.32
N ALA A 154 -37.20 23.21 24.10
CA ALA A 154 -36.55 23.85 25.23
C ALA A 154 -35.06 24.10 24.88
N PHE A 155 -34.61 25.33 25.14
CA PHE A 155 -33.22 25.78 25.07
C PHE A 155 -32.45 25.37 26.32
#